data_AF-A0A829LWV1-F1
#
_entry.id   AF-A0A829LWV1-F1
#
_cell.length_a   1.000
_cell.length_b   1.000
_cell.length_c   1.000
_cell.angle_alpha   90.00
_cell.angle_beta   90.00
_cell.angle_gamma   90.00
#
_symmetry.space_group_name_H-M   'P 1'
#
loop_
_entity.id
_entity.type
_entity.pdbx_description
1 polymer ?
#
loop_
_entity_poly.entity_id
_entity_poly.type
_entity_poly.pdbx_seq_one_letter_code
_entity_poly.pdbx_strand_id
1 'polypeptide(L)'
;MKRNHNLIITSAETMCVGLVMLFNQTVIRDDPRNPLIHSTHAFGQIPWVIALLLIGIAGLLVAASGIHKWKLEFVATVILGGLWAAYTAVFFIQDEYFRPNISVSTVLSIYVFVRILVDAFFNYSGGDHK
;
A
#
# COMPACT_ATOMS: atom_id res chain seq x y z
N MET A 1 -0.21 24.32 12.60
CA MET A 1 0.01 22.85 12.65
C MET A 1 -0.55 22.24 11.38
N LYS A 2 0.29 21.84 10.42
CA LYS A 2 -0.16 21.19 9.17
C LYS A 2 -0.10 19.68 9.42
N ARG A 3 -1.24 19.08 9.73
CA ARG A 3 -1.35 17.63 9.96
C ARG A 3 -1.01 16.90 8.65
N ASN A 4 -0.23 15.83 8.71
CA ASN A 4 0.23 15.10 7.53
C ASN A 4 -0.91 14.23 6.96
N HIS A 5 -1.90 14.89 6.34
CA HIS A 5 -3.17 14.29 5.91
C HIS A 5 -2.98 13.14 4.91
N ASN A 6 -1.98 13.23 4.04
CA ASN A 6 -1.72 12.21 3.02
C ASN A 6 -1.23 10.89 3.66
N LEU A 7 -0.42 10.97 4.72
CA LEU A 7 0.01 9.80 5.48
C LEU A 7 -1.18 9.14 6.20
N ILE A 8 -2.09 9.93 6.77
CA ILE A 8 -3.31 9.43 7.41
C ILE A 8 -4.18 8.67 6.40
N ILE A 9 -4.46 9.27 5.25
CA ILE A 9 -5.31 8.68 4.22
C ILE A 9 -4.68 7.37 3.70
N THR A 10 -3.38 7.39 3.39
CA THR A 10 -2.67 6.20 2.89
C THR A 10 -2.67 5.07 3.92
N SER A 11 -2.46 5.40 5.18
CA SER A 11 -2.43 4.42 6.26
C SER A 11 -3.83 3.81 6.49
N ALA A 12 -4.88 4.63 6.41
CA ALA A 12 -6.27 4.18 6.47
C ALA A 12 -6.63 3.26 5.29
N GLU A 13 -6.26 3.63 4.06
CA GLU A 13 -6.48 2.78 2.87
C GLU A 13 -5.74 1.44 2.97
N THR A 14 -4.52 1.45 3.51
CA THR A 14 -3.73 0.24 3.75
C THR A 14 -4.45 -0.69 4.73
N MET A 15 -5.01 -0.14 5.80
CA MET A 15 -5.85 -0.92 6.73
C MET A 15 -7.13 -1.43 6.07
N CYS A 16 -7.81 -0.60 5.27
CA CYS A 16 -9.03 -1.02 4.56
C CYS A 16 -8.74 -2.18 3.60
N VAL A 17 -7.64 -2.14 2.85
CA VAL A 17 -7.23 -3.26 1.98
C VAL A 17 -6.92 -4.51 2.81
N GLY A 18 -6.18 -4.36 3.91
CA GLY A 18 -5.94 -5.47 4.84
C GLY A 18 -7.24 -6.10 5.36
N LEU A 19 -8.22 -5.29 5.77
CA LEU A 19 -9.52 -5.77 6.22
C LEU A 19 -10.30 -6.47 5.09
N VAL A 20 -10.32 -5.88 3.90
CA VAL A 20 -11.00 -6.48 2.74
C VAL A 20 -10.40 -7.85 2.42
N MET A 21 -9.07 -7.97 2.42
CA MET A 21 -8.38 -9.25 2.19
C MET A 21 -8.59 -10.24 3.34
N LEU A 22 -8.71 -9.77 4.58
CA LEU A 22 -9.02 -10.61 5.74
C LEU A 22 -10.38 -11.28 5.60
N PHE A 23 -11.40 -10.52 5.18
CA PHE A 23 -12.77 -11.02 4.98
C PHE A 23 -12.97 -11.71 3.62
N ASN A 24 -12.09 -11.46 2.65
CA ASN A 24 -12.17 -12.03 1.32
C ASN A 24 -10.79 -12.51 0.84
N GLN A 25 -10.39 -13.68 1.33
CA GLN A 25 -9.10 -14.29 0.98
C GLN A 25 -8.99 -14.74 -0.49
N THR A 26 -10.10 -14.70 -1.25
CA THR A 26 -10.13 -15.06 -2.68
C THR A 26 -9.83 -13.87 -3.61
N VAL A 27 -9.52 -12.69 -3.05
CA VAL A 27 -9.18 -11.49 -3.82
C VAL A 27 -7.95 -11.72 -4.69
N ILE A 28 -6.92 -12.39 -4.18
CA ILE A 28 -5.74 -12.79 -4.95
C ILE A 28 -5.85 -14.29 -5.22
N ARG A 29 -6.00 -14.64 -6.50
CA ARG A 29 -6.26 -16.01 -6.93
C ARG A 29 -4.96 -16.80 -7.04
N ASP A 30 -5.05 -18.09 -6.74
CA ASP A 30 -3.95 -19.03 -6.90
C ASP A 30 -4.11 -19.82 -8.21
N ASP A 31 -2.99 -20.10 -8.86
CA ASP A 31 -2.87 -21.13 -9.89
C ASP A 31 -1.55 -21.88 -9.64
N PRO A 32 -1.60 -23.08 -9.04
CA PRO A 32 -0.42 -23.86 -8.68
C PRO A 32 0.44 -24.26 -9.88
N ARG A 33 -0.09 -24.18 -11.11
CA ARG A 33 0.64 -24.54 -12.33
C ARG A 33 1.55 -23.42 -12.81
N ASN A 34 1.32 -22.19 -12.39
CA ASN A 34 2.14 -21.04 -12.74
C ASN A 34 2.91 -20.53 -11.51
N PRO A 35 4.25 -20.70 -11.46
CA PRO A 35 5.04 -20.36 -10.27
C PRO A 35 5.02 -18.86 -9.94
N LEU A 36 4.82 -17.99 -10.93
CA LEU A 36 4.69 -16.56 -10.71
C LEU A 36 3.37 -16.24 -9.98
N ILE A 37 2.26 -16.83 -10.45
CA ILE A 37 0.94 -16.62 -9.85
C ILE A 37 0.89 -17.20 -8.44
N HIS A 38 1.44 -18.39 -8.24
CA HIS A 38 1.54 -19.00 -6.91
C HIS A 38 2.34 -18.14 -5.94
N SER A 39 3.44 -17.53 -6.40
CA SER A 39 4.22 -16.60 -5.58
C SER A 39 3.44 -15.33 -5.23
N THR A 40 2.67 -14.77 -6.18
CA THR A 40 1.83 -13.60 -5.91
C THR A 40 0.64 -13.92 -4.99
N HIS A 41 0.15 -15.16 -4.99
CA HIS A 41 -0.92 -15.59 -4.09
C HIS A 41 -0.55 -15.44 -2.61
N ALA A 42 0.74 -15.54 -2.27
CA ALA A 42 1.23 -15.30 -0.91
C ALA A 42 0.76 -13.94 -0.35
N PHE A 43 0.70 -12.90 -1.20
CA PHE A 43 0.25 -11.56 -0.78
C PHE A 43 -1.21 -11.51 -0.33
N GLY A 44 -2.04 -12.48 -0.72
CA GLY A 44 -3.42 -12.61 -0.24
C GLY A 44 -3.56 -13.42 1.05
N GLN A 45 -2.48 -14.04 1.53
CA GLN A 45 -2.52 -14.91 2.69
C GLN A 45 -2.48 -14.13 4.01
N ILE A 46 -2.98 -14.77 5.07
CA ILE A 46 -3.08 -14.21 6.42
C ILE A 46 -1.80 -13.50 6.90
N PRO A 47 -0.57 -14.01 6.69
CA PRO A 47 0.64 -13.31 7.15
C PRO A 47 0.81 -11.92 6.52
N TRP A 48 0.55 -11.79 5.22
CA TRP A 48 0.66 -10.51 4.50
C TRP A 48 -0.51 -9.57 4.81
N VAL A 49 -1.69 -10.12 5.05
CA VAL A 49 -2.84 -9.39 5.56
C VAL A 49 -2.54 -8.78 6.94
N ILE A 50 -1.95 -9.55 7.85
CA ILE A 50 -1.53 -9.05 9.17
C ILE A 50 -0.48 -7.96 8.99
N ALA A 51 0.49 -8.13 8.09
CA ALA A 51 1.50 -7.12 7.80
C ALA A 51 0.86 -5.80 7.31
N LEU A 52 -0.11 -5.86 6.39
CA LEU A 52 -0.88 -4.69 5.94
C LEU A 52 -1.54 -3.94 7.10
N LEU A 53 -2.22 -4.68 7.98
CA LEU A 53 -2.90 -4.11 9.13
C LEU A 53 -1.92 -3.46 10.11
N LEU A 54 -0.82 -4.13 10.43
CA LEU A 54 0.20 -3.61 11.34
C LEU A 54 0.91 -2.37 10.77
N ILE A 55 1.28 -2.39 9.48
CA ILE A 55 1.92 -1.25 8.83
C ILE A 55 0.94 -0.07 8.73
N GLY A 56 -0.32 -0.32 8.40
CA GLY A 56 -1.36 0.72 8.38
C GLY A 56 -1.60 1.34 9.75
N ILE A 57 -1.69 0.54 10.81
CA ILE A 57 -1.84 1.04 12.19
C ILE A 57 -0.61 1.86 12.60
N ALA A 58 0.61 1.36 12.32
CA ALA A 58 1.84 2.07 12.63
C ALA A 58 1.92 3.42 11.91
N GLY A 59 1.55 3.47 10.62
CA GLY A 59 1.49 4.70 9.84
C GLY A 59 0.48 5.71 10.39
N LEU A 60 -0.71 5.25 10.82
CA LEU A 60 -1.69 6.09 11.51
C LEU A 60 -1.16 6.63 12.84
N LEU A 61 -0.48 5.80 13.65
CA LEU A 61 0.11 6.23 14.91
C LEU A 61 1.18 7.29 14.69
N VAL A 62 2.06 7.12 13.69
CA VAL A 62 3.06 8.13 13.31
C VAL A 62 2.36 9.44 12.94
N ALA A 63 1.35 9.37 12.06
CA ALA A 63 0.62 10.56 11.62
C ALA A 63 -0.24 11.23 12.72
N ALA A 64 -0.76 10.46 13.67
CA ALA A 64 -1.59 10.94 14.78
C ALA A 64 -0.77 11.47 15.96
N SER A 65 0.44 10.93 16.18
CA SER A 65 1.30 11.32 17.29
C SER A 65 1.72 12.79 17.26
N GLY A 66 1.60 13.46 16.10
CA GLY A 66 2.00 14.86 15.93
C GLY A 66 3.50 15.11 16.15
N ILE A 67 4.28 14.05 16.38
CA ILE A 67 5.74 14.11 16.51
C ILE A 67 6.26 14.36 15.10
N HIS A 68 6.45 15.64 14.74
CA HIS A 68 7.07 16.11 13.48
C HIS A 68 8.58 15.76 13.42
N LYS A 69 8.93 14.52 13.74
CA LYS A 69 10.23 13.97 13.37
C LYS A 69 10.13 13.62 11.90
N TRP A 70 10.55 14.56 11.05
CA TRP A 70 10.61 14.43 9.59
C TRP A 70 11.14 13.05 9.13
N LYS A 71 12.13 12.51 9.87
CA LYS A 71 12.67 11.16 9.63
C LYS A 71 11.64 10.02 9.77
N LEU A 72 10.75 10.08 10.76
CA LEU A 72 9.74 9.02 10.98
C LEU A 72 8.63 9.08 9.92
N GLU A 73 8.18 10.27 9.56
CA GLU A 73 7.18 10.44 8.49
C GLU A 73 7.74 9.99 7.13
N PHE A 74 9.01 10.32 6.86
CA PHE A 74 9.70 9.85 5.66
C PHE A 74 9.81 8.32 5.63
N VAL A 75 10.28 7.71 6.72
CA VAL A 75 10.39 6.24 6.81
C VAL A 75 9.03 5.56 6.63
N ALA A 76 7.99 6.07 7.27
CA ALA A 76 6.63 5.54 7.12
C ALA A 76 6.14 5.65 5.67
N THR A 77 6.39 6.77 5.01
CA THR A 77 6.03 7.01 3.60
C THR A 77 6.78 6.06 2.66
N VAL A 78 8.08 5.83 2.89
CA VAL A 78 8.88 4.90 2.09
C VAL A 78 8.39 3.46 2.25
N ILE A 79 8.09 3.02 3.48
CA ILE A 79 7.57 1.67 3.75
C ILE A 79 6.20 1.49 3.06
N LEU A 80 5.29 2.45 3.21
CA LEU A 80 3.99 2.42 2.54
C LEU A 80 4.13 2.44 1.02
N GLY A 81 5.03 3.27 0.48
CA GLY A 81 5.30 3.34 -0.95
C GLY A 81 5.80 2.01 -1.52
N GLY A 82 6.76 1.37 -0.85
CA GLY A 82 7.26 0.05 -1.24
C GLY A 82 6.18 -1.03 -1.16
N LEU A 83 5.34 -0.99 -0.13
CA LEU A 83 4.21 -1.91 0.04
C LEU A 83 3.20 -1.76 -1.11
N TRP A 84 2.77 -0.53 -1.41
CA TRP A 84 1.81 -0.26 -2.48
C TRP A 84 2.38 -0.50 -3.88
N ALA A 85 3.69 -0.33 -4.08
CA ALA A 85 4.36 -0.76 -5.31
C ALA A 85 4.23 -2.27 -5.51
N ALA A 86 4.50 -3.06 -4.46
CA ALA A 86 4.38 -4.52 -4.51
C ALA A 86 2.94 -4.96 -4.76
N TYR A 87 1.96 -4.40 -4.04
CA TYR A 87 0.55 -4.73 -4.26
C TYR A 87 0.06 -4.32 -5.65
N THR A 88 0.54 -3.20 -6.18
CA THR A 88 0.23 -2.78 -7.56
C THR A 88 0.75 -3.79 -8.58
N ALA A 89 1.99 -4.27 -8.42
CA ALA A 89 2.53 -5.31 -9.29
C ALA A 89 1.73 -6.62 -9.18
N VAL A 90 1.37 -7.03 -7.97
CA VAL A 90 0.54 -8.23 -7.74
C VAL A 90 -0.81 -8.12 -8.43
N PHE A 91 -1.53 -7.01 -8.26
CA PHE A 91 -2.83 -6.82 -8.90
C PHE A 91 -2.72 -6.77 -10.43
N PHE A 92 -1.67 -6.14 -10.96
CA PHE A 92 -1.42 -6.11 -12.40
C PHE A 92 -1.15 -7.51 -12.98
N ILE A 93 -0.31 -8.32 -12.31
CA ILE A 93 -0.03 -9.71 -12.71
C ILE A 93 -1.31 -10.56 -12.64
N GLN A 94 -2.13 -10.37 -11.60
CA GLN A 94 -3.38 -11.10 -11.42
C GLN A 94 -4.41 -10.74 -12.50
N ASP A 95 -4.53 -9.47 -12.86
CA ASP A 95 -5.40 -9.04 -13.95
C ASP A 95 -4.94 -9.61 -15.27
N GLU A 96 -3.67 -9.43 -15.65
CA GLU A 96 -3.11 -9.92 -16.91
C GLU A 96 -3.32 -11.44 -17.09
N TYR A 97 -3.20 -12.22 -16.02
CA TYR A 97 -3.33 -13.67 -16.09
C TYR A 97 -4.78 -14.16 -16.06
N PHE A 98 -5.65 -13.58 -15.23
CA PHE A 98 -7.00 -14.09 -14.99
C PHE A 98 -8.11 -13.33 -15.72
N ARG A 99 -7.85 -12.14 -16.26
CA ARG A 99 -8.88 -11.26 -16.84
C ARG A 99 -8.37 -10.53 -18.10
N PRO A 100 -9.20 -10.38 -19.13
CA PRO A 100 -8.81 -9.58 -20.29
C PRO A 100 -8.82 -8.06 -20.02
N ASN A 101 -9.37 -7.62 -18.88
CA ASN A 101 -9.56 -6.20 -18.55
C ASN A 101 -8.95 -5.86 -17.19
N ILE A 102 -8.42 -4.64 -17.06
CA ILE A 102 -7.91 -4.09 -15.80
C ILE A 102 -9.07 -3.95 -14.79
N SER A 103 -8.88 -4.52 -13.61
CA SER A 103 -9.82 -4.46 -12.50
C SER A 103 -9.75 -3.15 -11.73
N VAL A 104 -10.84 -2.85 -11.03
CA VAL A 104 -10.93 -1.70 -10.12
C VAL A 104 -9.84 -1.75 -9.04
N SER A 105 -9.49 -2.95 -8.56
CA SER A 105 -8.43 -3.15 -7.56
C SER A 105 -7.07 -2.65 -8.05
N THR A 106 -6.71 -2.94 -9.29
CA THR A 106 -5.46 -2.49 -9.92
C THR A 106 -5.46 -0.97 -10.12
N VAL A 107 -6.57 -0.40 -10.60
CA VAL A 107 -6.66 1.06 -10.78
C VAL A 107 -6.53 1.78 -9.44
N LEU A 108 -7.20 1.28 -8.40
CA LEU A 108 -7.11 1.85 -7.05
C LEU A 108 -5.69 1.70 -6.48
N SER A 109 -5.02 0.56 -6.65
CA SER A 109 -3.66 0.39 -6.14
C SER A 109 -2.66 1.32 -6.82
N ILE A 110 -2.78 1.49 -8.15
CA ILE A 110 -1.98 2.45 -8.90
C ILE A 110 -2.24 3.87 -8.39
N TYR A 111 -3.51 4.25 -8.19
CA TYR A 111 -3.86 5.58 -7.68
C TYR A 111 -3.21 5.86 -6.33
N VAL A 112 -3.31 4.93 -5.37
CA VAL A 112 -2.70 5.09 -4.04
C VAL A 112 -1.19 5.18 -4.15
N PHE A 113 -0.56 4.32 -4.96
CA PHE A 113 0.88 4.34 -5.18
C PHE A 113 1.36 5.67 -5.79
N VAL A 114 0.69 6.16 -6.83
CA VAL A 114 1.00 7.45 -7.46
C VAL A 114 0.84 8.59 -6.45
N ARG A 115 -0.21 8.57 -5.62
CA ARG A 115 -0.38 9.59 -4.56
C ARG A 115 0.79 9.60 -3.58
N ILE A 116 1.28 8.43 -3.17
CA ILE A 116 2.45 8.33 -2.27
C ILE A 116 3.69 8.91 -2.95
N LEU A 117 3.92 8.61 -4.24
CA LEU A 117 5.06 9.16 -4.97
C LEU A 117 4.99 10.68 -5.12
N VAL A 118 3.80 11.20 -5.45
CA VAL A 118 3.54 12.65 -5.56
C VAL A 118 3.77 13.33 -4.22
N ASP A 119 3.22 12.78 -3.13
CA ASP A 119 3.41 13.31 -1.78
C ASP A 119 4.89 13.29 -1.38
N ALA A 120 5.59 12.19 -1.67
CA ALA A 120 7.01 12.07 -1.37
C ALA A 120 7.84 13.07 -2.19
N PHE A 121 7.52 13.27 -3.46
CA PHE A 121 8.20 14.23 -4.32
C PHE A 121 8.01 15.67 -3.81
N PHE A 122 6.78 16.07 -3.49
CA PHE A 122 6.52 17.45 -3.04
C PHE A 122 6.99 17.72 -1.60
N ASN A 123 6.90 16.76 -0.68
CA ASN A 123 7.31 16.97 0.71
C ASN A 123 8.81 16.78 0.95
N TYR A 124 9.53 16.05 0.07
CA TYR A 124 10.94 15.70 0.30
C TYR A 124 11.90 16.09 -0.83
N SER A 125 11.43 16.36 -2.06
CA SER A 125 12.30 16.83 -3.17
C SER A 125 12.44 18.35 -3.22
N GLY A 126 11.48 19.10 -2.68
CA GLY A 126 11.57 20.55 -2.55
C GLY A 126 12.43 20.90 -1.35
N GLY A 127 13.74 21.02 -1.55
CA GLY A 127 14.75 21.33 -0.52
C GLY A 127 14.63 22.72 0.12
N ASP A 128 13.42 23.20 0.40
CA ASP A 128 13.21 24.42 1.17
C ASP A 128 12.91 24.06 2.62
N HIS A 129 13.97 23.57 3.29
CA HIS A 129 14.01 23.47 4.74
C HIS A 129 14.85 24.64 5.27
N LYS A 130 14.18 25.77 5.46
CA LYS A 130 14.53 26.76 6.50
C LYS A 130 13.65 26.53 7.71
#